data_AF-A0A820MJG9-F1
#
_entry.id   AF-A0A820MJG9-F1
#
_cell.length_a   1.000
_cell.length_b   1.000
_cell.length_c   1.000
_cell.angle_alpha   90.00
_cell.angle_beta   90.00
_cell.angle_gamma   90.00
#
_symmetry.space_group_name_H-M   'P 1'
#
loop_
_entity.id
_entity.type
_entity.pdbx_description
1 polymer ?
#
loop_
_entity_poly.entity_id
_entity_poly.type
_entity_poly.pdbx_seq_one_letter_code
_entity_poly.pdbx_strand_id
1 'polypeptide(L)'
;RKCIEFALKAKPIRRYIPVKKVQSKIWWFVTSPPFEYAIFSLIMINTVVLAMKYNKQPDNYSKALDYLNIVFTAIFACESILKMAAFHFRV
;
A
#
# COMPACT_ATOMS: atom_id res chain seq x y z
N ARG A 1 -21.36 0.08 32.43
CA ARG A 1 -20.43 1.22 32.66
C ARG A 1 -19.50 1.52 31.48
N LYS A 2 -18.85 0.51 30.87
CA LYS A 2 -17.86 0.70 29.79
C LYS A 2 -18.39 1.47 28.56
N CYS A 3 -19.63 1.24 28.12
CA CYS A 3 -20.24 1.96 27.00
C CYS A 3 -20.51 3.45 27.30
N ILE A 4 -20.88 3.77 28.54
CA ILE A 4 -21.15 5.15 28.98
C ILE A 4 -19.84 5.95 29.00
N GLU A 5 -18.76 5.32 29.49
CA GLU A 5 -17.44 5.96 29.52
C GLU A 5 -16.85 6.16 28.11
N PHE A 6 -17.10 5.23 27.19
CA PHE A 6 -16.73 5.38 25.78
C PHE A 6 -17.50 6.53 25.12
N ALA A 7 -18.82 6.62 25.34
CA ALA A 7 -19.63 7.70 24.79
C ALA A 7 -19.18 9.09 25.28
N LEU A 8 -18.77 9.21 26.55
CA LEU A 8 -18.29 10.46 27.14
C LEU A 8 -16.87 10.87 26.67
N LYS A 9 -16.02 9.90 26.28
CA LYS A 9 -14.62 10.14 25.88
C LYS A 9 -14.39 10.11 24.37
N ALA A 10 -15.38 9.69 23.58
CA ALA A 10 -15.24 9.55 22.14
C ALA A 10 -14.95 10.91 21.48
N LYS A 11 -13.86 10.98 20.72
CA LYS A 11 -13.52 12.13 19.88
C LYS A 11 -13.89 11.84 18.42
N PRO A 12 -14.33 12.84 17.66
CA PRO A 12 -14.67 12.64 16.25
C PRO A 12 -13.45 12.17 15.45
N ILE A 13 -13.61 11.10 14.68
CA ILE A 13 -12.58 10.63 13.76
C ILE A 13 -12.55 11.54 12.53
N ARG A 14 -11.36 12.07 12.19
CA ARG A 14 -11.17 12.85 10.96
C ARG A 14 -11.29 11.90 9.76
N ARG A 15 -12.43 11.91 9.07
CA ARG A 15 -12.62 11.17 7.82
C ARG A 15 -12.45 12.12 6.63
N TYR A 16 -11.54 11.79 5.71
CA TYR A 16 -11.34 12.57 4.49
C TYR A 16 -12.45 12.25 3.48
N ILE A 17 -13.19 13.27 3.04
CA ILE A 17 -14.27 13.13 2.05
C ILE A 17 -13.82 13.90 0.79
N PRO A 18 -13.42 13.21 -0.29
CA PRO A 18 -12.98 13.87 -1.52
C PRO A 18 -14.12 14.65 -2.19
N VAL A 19 -13.86 15.90 -2.59
CA VAL A 19 -14.86 16.82 -3.19
C VAL A 19 -14.82 16.79 -4.72
N LYS A 20 -13.66 16.47 -5.32
CA LYS A 20 -13.47 16.43 -6.79
C LYS A 20 -13.74 15.03 -7.36
N LYS A 21 -14.44 14.94 -8.50
CA LYS A 21 -14.82 13.67 -9.16
C LYS A 21 -13.64 12.72 -9.44
N VAL A 22 -12.51 13.26 -9.90
CA VAL A 22 -11.28 12.47 -10.17
C VAL A 22 -10.70 11.93 -8.86
N GLN A 23 -10.66 12.77 -7.82
CA GLN A 23 -10.14 12.40 -6.51
C GLN A 23 -11.02 11.37 -5.80
N SER A 24 -12.34 11.44 -5.93
CA SER A 24 -13.24 10.42 -5.39
C SER A 24 -13.02 9.06 -6.04
N LYS A 25 -12.76 9.00 -7.35
CA LYS A 25 -12.44 7.73 -8.02
C LYS A 25 -11.12 7.13 -7.52
N ILE A 26 -10.07 7.96 -7.42
CA ILE A 26 -8.75 7.51 -6.93
C ILE A 26 -8.84 7.09 -5.47
N TRP A 27 -9.52 7.87 -4.63
CA TRP A 27 -9.71 7.57 -3.21
C TRP A 27 -10.51 6.27 -3.02
N TRP A 28 -11.59 6.07 -3.78
CA TRP A 28 -12.38 4.85 -3.71
C TRP A 28 -11.59 3.61 -4.16
N PHE A 29 -10.73 3.76 -5.18
CA PHE A 29 -9.85 2.70 -5.63
C PHE A 29 -8.77 2.35 -4.59
N VAL A 30 -8.12 3.36 -4.02
CA VAL A 30 -7.03 3.19 -3.01
C VAL A 30 -7.54 2.66 -1.68
N THR A 31 -8.78 3.00 -1.28
CA THR A 31 -9.43 2.50 -0.06
C THR A 31 -10.16 1.17 -0.28
N SER A 32 -10.06 0.57 -1.47
CA SER A 32 -10.73 -0.69 -1.73
C SER A 32 -10.03 -1.86 -1.01
N PRO A 33 -10.78 -2.79 -0.38
CA PRO A 33 -10.21 -4.00 0.22
C PRO A 33 -9.31 -4.84 -0.71
N PRO A 34 -9.65 -5.07 -2.00
CA PRO A 34 -8.77 -5.85 -2.88
C PRO A 34 -7.42 -5.16 -3.13
N PHE A 35 -7.38 -3.83 -3.11
CA PHE A 35 -6.14 -3.08 -3.22
C PHE A 35 -5.25 -3.30 -1.99
N GLU A 36 -5.83 -3.28 -0.78
CA GLU A 36 -5.09 -3.58 0.45
C GLU A 36 -4.50 -5.00 0.43
N TYR A 37 -5.28 -6.01 0.00
CA TYR A 37 -4.77 -7.38 -0.16
C TYR A 37 -3.67 -7.50 -1.21
N ALA A 38 -3.75 -6.73 -2.31
CA ALA A 38 -2.70 -6.69 -3.32
C ALA A 38 -1.38 -6.15 -2.75
N ILE A 39 -1.42 -5.12 -1.91
CA ILE A 39 -0.22 -4.59 -1.26
C ILE A 39 0.36 -5.60 -0.27
N PHE A 40 -0.48 -6.24 0.55
CA PHE A 40 0.02 -7.27 1.48
C PHE A 40 0.65 -8.46 0.75
N SER A 41 0.08 -8.91 -0.37
CA SER A 41 0.67 -10.00 -1.15
C SER A 41 1.99 -9.57 -1.80
N LEU A 42 2.10 -8.34 -2.31
CA LEU A 42 3.34 -7.80 -2.87
C LEU A 42 4.46 -7.72 -1.82
N ILE A 43 4.16 -7.31 -0.58
CA ILE A 43 5.13 -7.32 0.53
C ILE A 43 5.64 -8.74 0.77
N MET A 44 4.72 -9.72 0.84
CA MET A 44 5.05 -11.12 1.09
C MET A 44 5.90 -11.72 -0.04
N ILE A 45 5.58 -11.41 -1.30
CA ILE A 45 6.35 -11.92 -2.43
C ILE A 45 7.75 -11.29 -2.44
N ASN A 46 7.89 -9.99 -2.19
CA ASN A 46 9.18 -9.31 -2.16
C ASN A 46 10.10 -9.85 -1.04
N THR A 47 9.55 -10.15 0.15
CA THR A 47 10.33 -10.75 1.24
C THR A 47 10.77 -12.18 0.92
N VAL A 48 9.91 -12.97 0.25
CA VAL A 48 10.27 -14.32 -0.22
C VAL A 48 11.36 -14.26 -1.30
N VAL A 49 11.25 -13.34 -2.27
CA VAL A 49 12.28 -13.12 -3.32
C VAL A 49 13.63 -12.77 -2.71
N LEU A 50 13.64 -11.93 -1.68
CA LEU A 50 14.87 -11.60 -0.96
C LEU A 50 15.43 -12.82 -0.19
N ALA A 51 14.57 -13.61 0.45
CA ALA A 51 14.96 -14.80 1.20
C ALA A 51 15.48 -15.94 0.31
N MET A 52 15.07 -15.98 -0.96
CA MET A 52 15.53 -16.96 -1.93
C MET A 52 16.96 -16.70 -2.46
N LYS A 53 17.58 -15.54 -2.17
CA LYS A 53 18.99 -15.30 -2.55
C LYS A 53 19.90 -16.27 -1.80
N TYR A 54 20.74 -17.00 -2.54
CA TYR A 54 21.68 -17.97 -1.97
C TYR A 54 23.08 -17.85 -2.58
N ASN A 55 24.07 -18.37 -1.86
CA ASN A 55 25.47 -18.25 -2.25
C ASN A 55 25.80 -19.23 -3.40
N LYS A 56 26.51 -18.77 -4.44
CA LYS A 56 26.72 -19.48 -5.74
C LYS A 56 25.46 -19.67 -6.61
N GLN A 57 24.56 -18.70 -6.62
CA GLN A 57 23.43 -18.69 -7.55
C GLN A 57 23.87 -18.48 -9.01
N PRO A 58 23.23 -19.16 -9.99
CA PRO A 58 23.56 -18.99 -11.40
C PRO A 58 23.14 -17.61 -11.92
N ASP A 59 23.87 -17.05 -12.88
CA ASP A 59 23.67 -15.68 -13.39
C ASP A 59 22.24 -15.42 -13.87
N ASN A 60 21.62 -16.40 -14.53
CA ASN A 60 20.24 -16.31 -15.02
C ASN A 60 19.23 -16.16 -13.87
N TYR A 61 19.46 -16.85 -12.74
CA TYR A 61 18.60 -16.77 -11.57
C TYR A 61 18.76 -15.43 -10.85
N SER A 62 19.99 -14.95 -10.71
CA SER A 62 20.26 -13.63 -10.12
C SER A 62 19.59 -12.51 -10.91
N LYS A 63 19.66 -12.56 -12.26
CA LYS A 63 19.00 -11.57 -13.12
C LYS A 63 17.47 -11.59 -13.00
N ALA A 64 16.87 -12.78 -12.88
CA ALA A 64 15.42 -12.91 -12.69
C ALA A 64 14.99 -12.31 -11.33
N LEU A 65 15.74 -12.59 -10.26
CA LEU A 65 15.46 -12.04 -8.92
C LEU A 65 15.61 -10.50 -8.89
N ASP A 66 16.63 -9.94 -9.55
CA ASP A 66 16.80 -8.48 -9.60
C ASP A 66 15.71 -7.80 -10.45
N TYR A 67 15.25 -8.42 -11.52
CA TYR A 67 14.11 -7.90 -12.30
C TYR A 67 12.83 -7.88 -11.45
N LEU A 68 12.56 -8.94 -10.69
CA LEU A 68 11.44 -9.00 -9.75
C LEU A 68 11.52 -7.90 -8.69
N ASN A 69 12.70 -7.66 -8.09
CA ASN A 69 12.90 -6.59 -7.12
C ASN A 69 12.62 -5.19 -7.71
N ILE A 70 13.05 -4.94 -8.95
CA ILE A 70 12.76 -3.69 -9.67
C ILE A 70 11.27 -3.53 -9.93
N VAL A 71 10.60 -4.60 -10.37
CA VAL A 71 9.14 -4.58 -10.61
C VAL A 71 8.38 -4.31 -9.31
N PHE A 72 8.73 -4.99 -8.21
CA PHE A 72 8.10 -4.72 -6.91
C PHE A 72 8.31 -3.29 -6.46
N THR A 73 9.55 -2.79 -6.54
CA THR A 73 9.86 -1.39 -6.21
C THR A 73 9.03 -0.40 -7.04
N ALA A 74 8.88 -0.65 -8.34
CA ALA A 74 8.08 0.20 -9.21
C ALA A 74 6.58 0.18 -8.85
N ILE A 75 6.04 -0.98 -8.49
CA ILE A 75 4.64 -1.12 -8.06
C ILE A 75 4.42 -0.39 -6.73
N PHE A 76 5.32 -0.53 -5.75
CA PHE A 76 5.26 0.21 -4.49
C PHE A 76 5.37 1.73 -4.69
N ALA A 77 6.26 2.17 -5.58
CA ALA A 77 6.38 3.59 -5.93
C ALA A 77 5.10 4.13 -6.56
N CYS A 78 4.52 3.39 -7.51
CA CYS A 78 3.23 3.75 -8.14
C CYS A 78 2.10 3.82 -7.10
N GLU A 79 2.03 2.85 -6.18
CA GLU A 79 1.07 2.85 -5.09
C GLU A 79 1.25 4.07 -4.16
N SER A 80 2.49 4.38 -3.78
CA SER A 80 2.79 5.56 -2.96
C SER A 80 2.38 6.86 -3.65
N ILE A 81 2.59 6.98 -4.96
CA ILE A 81 2.15 8.12 -5.77
C ILE A 81 0.61 8.20 -5.82
N LEU A 82 -0.07 7.07 -6.02
CA LEU A 82 -1.54 7.01 -6.04
C LEU A 82 -2.15 7.40 -4.69
N LYS A 83 -1.56 6.94 -3.58
CA LYS A 83 -1.95 7.35 -2.22
C LYS A 83 -1.73 8.84 -1.99
N MET A 84 -0.59 9.38 -2.44
CA MET A 84 -0.29 10.81 -2.33
C MET A 84 -1.23 11.67 -3.18
N ALA A 85 -1.63 11.19 -4.36
CA ALA A 85 -2.62 11.86 -5.21
C ALA A 85 -4.05 11.77 -4.62
N ALA A 86 -4.39 10.67 -3.94
CA ALA A 86 -5.67 10.49 -3.25
C ALA A 86 -5.81 11.45 -2.06
N PHE A 87 -4.76 11.56 -1.23
CA PHE A 87 -4.64 12.52 -0.15
C PHE A 87 -4.04 13.83 -0.68
N HIS A 88 -4.82 14.59 -1.46
CA HIS A 88 -4.45 15.97 -1.81
C HIS A 88 -3.96 16.69 -0.56
N PHE A 89 -2.66 17.01 -0.54
CA PHE A 89 -2.01 17.79 0.50
C PHE A 89 -2.77 19.11 0.61
N ARG A 90 -3.61 19.25 1.64
CA ARG A 90 -4.01 20.59 2.09
C ARG A 90 -2.72 21.22 2.62
N VAL A 91 -2.08 22.04 1.80
CA VAL A 91 -1.25 23.13 2.33
C VAL A 91 -2.14 24.01 3.20
#